data_AF-A0A7S3SNX6-F1
#
_entry.id   AF-A0A7S3SNX6-F1
#
_cell.length_a   1.000
_cell.length_b   1.000
_cell.length_c   1.000
_cell.angle_alpha   90.00
_cell.angle_beta   90.00
_cell.angle_gamma   90.00
#
_symmetry.space_group_name_H-M   'P 1'
#
loop_
_entity.id
_entity.type
_entity.pdbx_description
1 polymer ?
#
loop_
_entity_poly.entity_id
_entity_poly.type
_entity_poly.pdbx_seq_one_letter_code
_entity_poly.pdbx_strand_id
1 'polypeptide(L)'
;MGRGSNPQMGETSISVVARFRPARPGASVDGDVRFGDDGLSVETAASSHTFDGVLPPHASQEETYAQVSPIVEAVLQGYNGTVLAYGQTGSGKTHSVTGTARDPGILQRAVRHIFEWIRSDAGAATHRLTCSYLEIYKENVRDLLEPSDASLSVRESGKRGVFVDGLSQAQVTKEEEVLRCLETGGSSRRVGATQMNAQSSRSHALLTLTLERKGADGSVRVSRLNVADLAGSEKVSRTGAAGETLEEAKGINASLSALSMVISALADGKAHSPSL
;
A
#
# COMPACT_ATOMS: atom_id res chain seq x y z
N MET A 1 0.59 29.51 28.28
CA MET A 1 1.26 28.28 28.72
C MET A 1 0.26 27.15 28.62
N GLY A 2 0.51 26.20 27.73
CA GLY A 2 -0.36 25.08 27.44
C GLY A 2 0.33 24.24 26.38
N ARG A 3 1.38 23.52 26.80
CA ARG A 3 2.07 22.54 25.96
C ARG A 3 1.08 21.41 25.74
N GLY A 4 0.47 21.36 24.55
CA GLY A 4 -0.27 20.19 24.10
C GLY A 4 0.66 18.99 24.17
N SER A 5 0.27 18.00 24.96
CA SER A 5 0.93 16.72 25.09
C SER A 5 1.10 16.08 23.72
N ASN A 6 2.36 15.87 23.34
CA ASN A 6 2.75 15.07 22.19
C ASN A 6 2.16 13.67 22.37
N PRO A 7 1.33 13.14 21.44
CA PRO A 7 1.00 11.72 21.51
C PRO A 7 2.32 10.97 21.37
N GLN A 8 2.68 10.20 22.40
CA GLN A 8 3.77 9.24 22.31
C GLN A 8 3.40 8.30 21.16
N MET A 9 4.07 8.43 20.01
CA MET A 9 4.14 7.32 19.05
C MET A 9 4.72 6.15 19.83
N GLY A 10 3.92 5.10 20.00
CA GLY A 10 4.33 3.87 20.67
C GLY A 10 5.56 3.26 20.02
N GLU A 11 6.26 2.41 20.77
CA GLU A 11 7.53 1.77 20.45
C GLU A 11 7.53 0.90 19.16
N THR A 12 6.40 0.75 18.47
CA THR A 12 6.25 -0.10 17.28
C THR A 12 6.11 0.73 16.00
N SER A 13 7.12 0.66 15.14
CA SER A 13 7.15 1.29 13.81
C SER A 13 6.35 0.52 12.74
N ILE A 14 5.79 -0.63 13.09
CA ILE A 14 5.05 -1.54 12.22
C ILE A 14 3.78 -2.01 12.93
N SER A 15 2.66 -1.99 12.22
CA SER A 15 1.38 -2.57 12.66
C SER A 15 0.82 -3.48 11.56
N VAL A 16 0.25 -4.61 11.96
CA VAL A 16 -0.34 -5.63 11.10
C VAL A 16 -1.81 -5.80 11.42
N VAL A 17 -2.66 -5.53 10.43
CA VAL A 17 -4.12 -5.70 10.54
C VAL A 17 -4.59 -6.82 9.63
N ALA A 18 -5.28 -7.80 10.19
CA ALA A 18 -5.85 -8.92 9.45
C ALA A 18 -7.28 -8.59 8.99
N ARG A 19 -7.50 -8.48 7.68
CA ARG A 19 -8.83 -8.25 7.09
C ARG A 19 -9.38 -9.51 6.42
N PHE A 20 -10.57 -9.92 6.84
CA PHE A 20 -11.30 -11.03 6.28
C PHE A 20 -12.37 -10.51 5.32
N ARG A 21 -12.50 -11.15 4.16
CA ARG A 21 -13.56 -10.83 3.19
C ARG A 21 -14.76 -11.76 3.37
N PRO A 22 -15.96 -11.37 2.92
CA PRO A 22 -17.10 -12.28 2.80
C PRO A 22 -16.78 -13.53 1.99
N ALA A 23 -17.42 -14.65 2.35
CA ALA A 23 -17.39 -15.87 1.55
C ALA A 23 -17.95 -15.60 0.15
N ARG A 24 -17.40 -16.28 -0.87
CA ARG A 24 -17.98 -16.19 -2.21
C ARG A 24 -19.30 -16.95 -2.23
N PRO A 25 -20.33 -16.48 -2.97
CA PRO A 25 -21.54 -17.26 -3.17
C PRO A 25 -21.19 -18.68 -3.66
N GLY A 26 -21.68 -19.70 -2.96
CA GLY A 26 -21.43 -21.12 -3.30
C GLY A 26 -20.09 -21.69 -2.83
N ALA A 27 -19.25 -20.93 -2.13
CA ALA A 27 -18.06 -21.49 -1.48
C ALA A 27 -18.44 -22.21 -0.19
N SER A 28 -18.01 -23.46 -0.02
CA SER A 28 -17.96 -24.10 1.29
C SER A 28 -16.97 -23.32 2.16
N VAL A 29 -17.41 -22.83 3.31
CA VAL A 29 -16.51 -22.24 4.29
C VAL A 29 -15.72 -23.39 4.89
N ASP A 30 -14.50 -23.59 4.42
CA ASP A 30 -13.61 -24.61 4.96
C ASP A 30 -13.00 -24.09 6.26
N GLY A 31 -13.52 -24.56 7.40
CA GLY A 31 -13.10 -24.19 8.75
C GLY A 31 -13.92 -23.07 9.39
N ASP A 32 -14.37 -23.31 10.63
CA ASP A 32 -14.89 -22.28 11.54
C ASP A 32 -13.76 -21.29 11.85
N VAL A 33 -13.78 -20.11 11.24
CA VAL A 33 -12.97 -18.97 11.68
C VAL A 33 -13.77 -18.21 12.71
N ARG A 34 -13.24 -18.10 13.93
CA ARG A 34 -13.84 -17.33 15.03
C ARG A 34 -13.01 -16.08 15.26
N PHE A 35 -13.70 -14.97 15.47
CA PHE A 35 -13.08 -13.69 15.77
C PHE A 35 -13.22 -13.45 17.28
N GLY A 36 -12.12 -13.11 17.94
CA GLY A 36 -12.14 -12.74 19.36
C GLY A 36 -12.90 -11.44 19.57
N ASP A 37 -13.58 -11.33 20.72
CA ASP A 37 -14.29 -10.11 21.13
C ASP A 37 -13.34 -8.92 21.41
N ASP A 38 -12.04 -9.19 21.50
CA ASP A 38 -10.98 -8.19 21.66
C ASP A 38 -10.68 -7.40 20.37
N GLY A 39 -11.16 -7.88 19.20
CA GLY A 39 -10.86 -7.29 17.90
C GLY A 39 -9.40 -7.47 17.47
N LEU A 40 -8.65 -8.34 18.13
CA LEU A 40 -7.22 -8.59 17.89
C LEU A 40 -6.92 -10.05 17.57
N SER A 41 -7.76 -10.98 18.01
CA SER A 41 -7.52 -12.42 17.87
C SER A 41 -8.41 -13.09 16.82
N VAL A 42 -7.83 -14.08 16.13
CA VAL A 42 -8.52 -14.99 15.20
C VAL A 42 -8.17 -16.43 15.56
N GLU A 43 -9.21 -17.25 15.67
CA GLU A 43 -9.10 -18.66 15.99
C GLU A 43 -9.62 -19.52 14.84
N THR A 44 -8.90 -20.59 14.56
CA THR A 44 -9.31 -21.69 13.68
C THR A 44 -9.27 -22.99 14.47
N ALA A 45 -9.80 -24.08 13.90
CA ALA A 45 -9.70 -25.40 14.52
C ALA A 45 -8.24 -25.88 14.77
N ALA A 46 -7.26 -25.28 14.10
CA ALA A 46 -5.85 -25.68 14.16
C ALA A 46 -4.93 -24.70 14.90
N SER A 47 -5.30 -23.42 15.01
CA SER A 47 -4.42 -22.37 15.55
C SER A 47 -5.18 -21.13 15.99
N SER A 48 -4.57 -20.37 16.91
CA SER A 48 -4.97 -19.02 17.30
C SER A 48 -3.86 -18.03 16.94
N HIS A 49 -4.24 -16.86 16.44
CA HIS A 49 -3.33 -15.80 16.00
C HIS A 49 -3.80 -14.45 16.53
N THR A 50 -2.86 -13.58 16.91
CA THR A 50 -3.13 -12.21 17.37
C THR A 50 -2.47 -11.20 16.43
N PHE A 51 -3.16 -10.11 16.16
CA PHE A 51 -2.75 -9.00 15.30
C PHE A 51 -2.97 -7.66 16.03
N ASP A 52 -2.50 -6.56 15.45
CA ASP A 52 -2.77 -5.21 15.98
C ASP A 52 -4.21 -4.75 15.69
N GLY A 53 -4.89 -5.44 14.78
CA GLY A 53 -6.31 -5.27 14.50
C GLY A 53 -6.86 -6.41 13.64
N VAL A 54 -8.11 -6.79 13.87
CA VAL A 54 -8.83 -7.80 13.10
C VAL A 54 -10.13 -7.21 12.57
N LEU A 55 -10.26 -7.20 11.26
CA LEU A 55 -11.44 -6.73 10.54
C LEU A 55 -12.24 -7.94 10.05
N PRO A 56 -13.40 -8.25 10.66
CA PRO A 56 -14.21 -9.40 10.25
C PRO A 56 -14.85 -9.19 8.87
N PRO A 57 -15.48 -10.22 8.27
CA PRO A 57 -16.06 -10.16 6.92
C PRO A 57 -17.06 -9.02 6.66
N HIS A 58 -17.72 -8.51 7.71
CA HIS A 58 -18.69 -7.42 7.61
C HIS A 58 -18.07 -6.03 7.81
N ALA A 59 -16.77 -5.94 8.10
CA ALA A 59 -16.08 -4.67 8.28
C ALA A 59 -16.07 -3.87 6.97
N SER A 60 -16.50 -2.62 7.09
CA SER A 60 -16.59 -1.63 6.02
C SER A 60 -15.21 -1.14 5.56
N GLN A 61 -15.18 -0.47 4.40
CA GLN A 61 -13.99 0.26 3.96
C GLN A 61 -13.64 1.43 4.89
N GLU A 62 -14.62 1.97 5.61
CA GLU A 62 -14.41 3.05 6.57
C GLU A 62 -13.67 2.54 7.80
N GLU A 63 -14.11 1.42 8.38
CA GLU A 63 -13.40 0.73 9.46
C GLU A 63 -12.01 0.28 9.02
N THR A 64 -11.87 -0.17 7.76
CA THR A 64 -10.55 -0.49 7.18
C THR A 64 -9.65 0.75 7.11
N TYR A 65 -10.19 1.89 6.69
CA TYR A 65 -9.42 3.13 6.61
C TYR A 65 -9.07 3.70 8.00
N ALA A 66 -9.93 3.51 9.00
CA ALA A 66 -9.66 3.95 10.37
C ALA A 66 -8.33 3.36 10.90
N GLN A 67 -8.03 2.10 10.56
CA GLN A 67 -6.75 1.44 10.90
C GLN A 67 -5.53 2.07 10.20
N VAL A 68 -5.73 2.71 9.05
CA VAL A 68 -4.66 3.33 8.24
C VAL A 68 -4.52 4.84 8.52
N SER A 69 -5.59 5.47 9.00
CA SER A 69 -5.63 6.92 9.24
C SER A 69 -4.48 7.48 10.09
N PRO A 70 -3.95 6.80 11.13
CA PRO A 70 -2.80 7.31 11.89
C PRO A 70 -1.53 7.43 11.05
N ILE A 71 -1.34 6.57 10.04
CA ILE A 71 -0.21 6.66 9.11
C ILE A 71 -0.35 7.91 8.24
N VAL A 72 -1.57 8.22 7.80
CA VAL A 72 -1.85 9.43 7.04
C VAL A 72 -1.59 10.66 7.91
N GLU A 73 -2.03 10.67 9.16
CA GLU A 73 -1.76 11.76 10.11
C GLU A 73 -0.25 11.98 10.33
N ALA A 74 0.52 10.90 10.46
CA ALA A 74 1.98 10.99 10.55
C ALA A 74 2.59 11.62 9.28
N VAL A 75 2.08 11.26 8.10
CA VAL A 75 2.49 11.88 6.83
C VAL A 75 2.20 13.38 6.80
N LEU A 76 1.04 13.81 7.29
CA LEU A 76 0.67 15.22 7.39
C LEU A 76 1.56 15.99 8.37
N GLN A 77 2.13 15.31 9.37
CA GLN A 77 3.10 15.88 10.31
C GLN A 77 4.55 15.92 9.77
N GLY A 78 4.81 15.27 8.63
CA GLY A 78 6.12 15.28 7.97
C GLY A 78 6.91 13.97 8.07
N TYR A 79 6.29 12.87 8.51
CA TYR A 79 6.91 11.54 8.55
C TYR A 79 6.61 10.75 7.26
N ASN A 80 7.43 9.75 6.93
CA ASN A 80 7.08 8.83 5.85
C ASN A 80 6.14 7.74 6.37
N GLY A 81 5.16 7.36 5.56
CA GLY A 81 4.20 6.31 5.86
C GLY A 81 4.12 5.31 4.71
N THR A 82 3.97 4.03 5.04
CA THR A 82 3.81 2.96 4.04
C THR A 82 2.69 2.03 4.46
N VAL A 83 1.78 1.75 3.53
CA VAL A 83 0.64 0.84 3.69
C VAL A 83 0.77 -0.26 2.66
N LEU A 84 0.76 -1.51 3.12
CA LEU A 84 0.94 -2.68 2.26
C LEU A 84 -0.31 -3.56 2.34
N ALA A 85 -0.95 -3.84 1.22
CA ALA A 85 -1.96 -4.86 1.12
C ALA A 85 -1.33 -6.17 0.66
N TYR A 86 -1.34 -7.17 1.54
CA TYR A 86 -0.71 -8.47 1.33
C TYR A 86 -1.73 -9.61 1.45
N GLY A 87 -1.47 -10.72 0.74
CA GLY A 87 -2.27 -11.94 0.79
C GLY A 87 -2.40 -12.64 -0.55
N GLN A 88 -2.98 -13.84 -0.56
CA GLN A 88 -3.17 -14.63 -1.78
C GLN A 88 -4.08 -13.96 -2.81
N THR A 89 -4.02 -14.41 -4.06
CA THR A 89 -4.95 -13.98 -5.11
C THR A 89 -6.41 -14.18 -4.70
N GLY A 90 -7.21 -13.14 -4.91
CA GLY A 90 -8.62 -13.13 -4.53
C GLY A 90 -8.91 -12.96 -3.03
N SER A 91 -7.93 -12.59 -2.20
CA SER A 91 -8.14 -12.29 -0.76
C SER A 91 -8.83 -10.95 -0.49
N GLY A 92 -8.81 -10.01 -1.45
CA GLY A 92 -9.40 -8.67 -1.29
C GLY A 92 -8.40 -7.51 -1.16
N LYS A 93 -7.13 -7.70 -1.55
CA LYS A 93 -6.10 -6.63 -1.55
C LYS A 93 -6.53 -5.38 -2.32
N THR A 94 -6.77 -5.51 -3.63
CA THR A 94 -7.25 -4.42 -4.48
C THR A 94 -8.57 -3.82 -3.98
N HIS A 95 -9.49 -4.65 -3.47
CA HIS A 95 -10.71 -4.14 -2.83
C HIS A 95 -10.38 -3.26 -1.62
N SER A 96 -9.42 -3.63 -0.78
CA SER A 96 -9.02 -2.81 0.37
C SER A 96 -8.32 -1.51 -0.06
N VAL A 97 -7.43 -1.59 -1.04
CA VAL A 97 -6.60 -0.47 -1.47
C VAL A 97 -7.39 0.54 -2.29
N THR A 98 -8.01 0.11 -3.38
CA THR A 98 -8.76 1.01 -4.29
C THR A 98 -10.27 0.89 -4.16
N GLY A 99 -10.79 -0.26 -3.70
CA GLY A 99 -12.23 -0.47 -3.58
C GLY A 99 -12.98 -0.32 -4.90
N THR A 100 -14.22 0.17 -4.80
CA THR A 100 -15.09 0.44 -5.94
C THR A 100 -15.56 1.89 -5.93
N ALA A 101 -16.17 2.35 -7.02
CA ALA A 101 -16.75 3.69 -7.08
C ALA A 101 -17.83 3.93 -5.99
N ARG A 102 -18.55 2.88 -5.57
CA ARG A 102 -19.59 2.97 -4.53
C ARG A 102 -19.05 2.72 -3.12
N ASP A 103 -17.93 2.03 -3.02
CA ASP A 103 -17.29 1.66 -1.76
C ASP A 103 -15.77 1.90 -1.85
N PRO A 104 -15.35 3.19 -1.78
CA PRO A 104 -13.96 3.58 -2.00
C PRO A 104 -13.03 3.00 -0.94
N GLY A 105 -11.85 2.58 -1.36
CA GLY A 105 -10.84 1.97 -0.50
C GLY A 105 -9.96 2.97 0.24
N ILE A 106 -8.85 2.45 0.77
CA ILE A 106 -7.84 3.19 1.53
C ILE A 106 -7.33 4.40 0.75
N LEU A 107 -7.01 4.24 -0.54
CA LEU A 107 -6.38 5.29 -1.34
C LEU A 107 -7.28 6.52 -1.49
N GLN A 108 -8.53 6.33 -1.89
CA GLN A 108 -9.45 7.45 -2.09
C GLN A 108 -9.79 8.14 -0.77
N ARG A 109 -9.92 7.39 0.32
CA ARG A 109 -10.16 7.95 1.67
C ARG A 109 -8.93 8.72 2.18
N ALA A 110 -7.72 8.20 1.95
CA ALA A 110 -6.48 8.89 2.29
C ALA A 110 -6.32 10.20 1.51
N VAL A 111 -6.59 10.18 0.20
CA VAL A 111 -6.55 11.37 -0.65
C VAL A 111 -7.50 12.44 -0.11
N ARG A 112 -8.75 12.07 0.17
CA ARG A 112 -9.75 12.99 0.74
C ARG A 112 -9.27 13.59 2.06
N HIS A 113 -8.79 12.77 2.99
CA HIS A 113 -8.27 13.23 4.28
C HIS A 113 -7.09 14.22 4.09
N ILE A 114 -6.14 13.92 3.21
CA ILE A 114 -5.00 14.82 2.92
C ILE A 114 -5.50 16.18 2.40
N PHE A 115 -6.44 16.20 1.46
CA PHE A 115 -6.96 17.45 0.92
C PHE A 115 -7.86 18.23 1.89
N GLU A 116 -8.64 17.54 2.73
CA GLU A 116 -9.36 18.15 3.86
C GLU A 116 -8.38 18.83 4.83
N TRP A 117 -7.28 18.16 5.18
CA TRP A 117 -6.25 18.72 6.04
C TRP A 117 -5.56 19.94 5.40
N ILE A 118 -5.15 19.86 4.13
CA ILE A 118 -4.53 20.98 3.40
C ILE A 118 -5.46 22.19 3.38
N ARG A 119 -6.77 21.99 3.15
CA ARG A 119 -7.76 23.08 3.18
C ARG A 119 -7.95 23.71 4.56
N SER A 120 -7.77 22.92 5.62
CA SER A 120 -7.88 23.38 7.01
C SER A 120 -6.65 24.15 7.51
N ASP A 121 -5.49 23.96 6.87
CA ASP A 121 -4.28 24.72 7.19
C ASP A 121 -4.44 26.16 6.67
N ALA A 122 -4.84 27.08 7.56
CA ALA A 122 -5.31 28.44 7.28
C ALA A 122 -4.24 29.42 6.75
N GLY A 123 -3.42 28.99 5.78
CA GLY A 123 -2.40 29.79 5.13
C GLY A 123 -1.07 29.90 5.88
N ALA A 124 -0.86 29.12 6.95
CA ALA A 124 0.39 29.11 7.70
C ALA A 124 1.58 28.46 6.96
N ALA A 125 1.28 27.66 5.93
CA ALA A 125 2.27 26.97 5.11
C ALA A 125 1.79 26.87 3.65
N THR A 126 2.74 26.76 2.72
CA THR A 126 2.44 26.40 1.32
C THR A 126 2.66 24.92 1.12
N HIS A 127 1.71 24.25 0.47
CA HIS A 127 1.73 22.82 0.22
C HIS A 127 1.92 22.52 -1.27
N ARG A 128 2.76 21.54 -1.58
CA ARG A 128 2.87 20.95 -2.92
C ARG A 128 2.70 19.44 -2.80
N LEU A 129 1.66 18.91 -3.45
CA LEU A 129 1.40 17.48 -3.49
C LEU A 129 1.73 16.96 -4.90
N THR A 130 2.50 15.87 -4.96
CA THR A 130 2.74 15.13 -6.20
C THR A 130 2.35 13.67 -6.05
N CYS A 131 1.92 13.07 -7.16
CA CYS A 131 1.52 11.68 -7.25
C CYS A 131 2.41 10.97 -8.27
N SER A 132 2.96 9.81 -7.90
CA SER A 132 3.54 8.85 -8.84
C SER A 132 2.85 7.51 -8.70
N TYR A 133 2.79 6.74 -9.78
CA TYR A 133 2.17 5.42 -9.77
C TYR A 133 2.98 4.48 -10.65
N LEU A 134 3.44 3.37 -10.07
CA LEU A 134 4.24 2.38 -10.79
C LEU A 134 3.71 0.97 -10.60
N GLU A 135 4.10 0.11 -11.53
CA GLU A 135 3.93 -1.34 -11.47
C GLU A 135 5.30 -2.02 -11.46
N ILE A 136 5.45 -3.06 -10.66
CA ILE A 136 6.57 -4.00 -10.75
C ILE A 136 6.02 -5.33 -11.24
N TYR A 137 6.46 -5.75 -12.43
CA TYR A 137 6.05 -6.99 -13.06
C TYR A 137 7.27 -7.68 -13.70
N LYS A 138 7.55 -8.92 -13.31
CA LYS A 138 8.75 -9.67 -13.76
C LYS A 138 10.05 -8.86 -13.58
N GLU A 139 10.25 -8.27 -12.39
CA GLU A 139 11.38 -7.38 -12.08
C GLU A 139 11.51 -6.11 -12.96
N ASN A 140 10.53 -5.85 -13.83
CA ASN A 140 10.48 -4.62 -14.62
C ASN A 140 9.62 -3.59 -13.91
N VAL A 141 10.17 -2.39 -13.74
CA VAL A 141 9.46 -1.24 -13.19
C VAL A 141 8.83 -0.47 -14.34
N ARG A 142 7.52 -0.25 -14.29
CA ARG A 142 6.78 0.49 -15.32
C ARG A 142 6.08 1.68 -14.71
N ASP A 143 6.12 2.80 -15.41
CA ASP A 143 5.30 3.95 -15.10
C ASP A 143 3.84 3.67 -15.50
N LEU A 144 2.91 3.87 -14.58
CA LEU A 144 1.48 3.70 -14.83
C LEU A 144 0.78 5.00 -15.24
N LEU A 145 1.39 6.16 -15.00
CA LEU A 145 0.88 7.48 -15.38
C LEU A 145 1.30 7.86 -16.80
N GLU A 146 2.52 7.50 -17.19
CA GLU A 146 3.06 7.69 -18.55
C GLU A 146 3.56 6.34 -19.11
N PRO A 147 2.65 5.47 -19.58
CA PRO A 147 3.01 4.12 -20.00
C PRO A 147 3.98 4.13 -21.17
N SER A 148 5.04 3.32 -21.05
CA SER A 148 5.97 3.03 -22.14
C SER A 148 6.42 1.57 -22.08
N ASP A 149 6.99 1.07 -23.17
CA ASP A 149 7.55 -0.29 -23.21
C ASP A 149 8.88 -0.41 -22.45
N ALA A 150 9.49 0.71 -22.04
CA ALA A 150 10.76 0.74 -21.35
C ALA A 150 10.58 0.47 -19.84
N SER A 151 11.42 -0.43 -19.32
CA SER A 151 11.56 -0.64 -17.88
C SER A 151 12.37 0.51 -17.26
N LEU A 152 11.87 1.10 -16.19
CA LEU A 152 12.55 2.13 -15.42
C LEU A 152 13.61 1.52 -14.51
N SER A 153 14.68 2.26 -14.27
CA SER A 153 15.79 1.80 -13.41
C SER A 153 15.66 2.33 -11.99
N VAL A 154 15.82 1.45 -11.01
CA VAL A 154 15.97 1.82 -9.60
C VAL A 154 17.41 2.30 -9.37
N ARG A 155 17.57 3.47 -8.76
CA ARG A 155 18.86 4.10 -8.45
C ARG A 155 18.92 4.53 -7.00
N GLU A 156 20.14 4.74 -6.50
CA GLU A 156 20.38 5.26 -5.15
C GLU A 156 21.14 6.59 -5.22
N SER A 157 20.79 7.51 -4.33
CA SER A 157 21.51 8.78 -4.15
C SER A 157 21.56 9.12 -2.67
N GLY A 158 22.73 9.56 -2.17
CA GLY A 158 22.91 9.90 -0.75
C GLY A 158 21.94 10.98 -0.21
N LYS A 159 21.36 11.82 -1.07
CA LYS A 159 20.35 12.82 -0.65
C LYS A 159 18.90 12.34 -0.77
N ARG A 160 18.61 11.44 -1.73
CA ARG A 160 17.25 11.02 -2.08
C ARG A 160 16.90 9.61 -1.59
N GLY A 161 17.89 8.87 -1.12
CA GLY A 161 17.78 7.42 -0.91
C GLY A 161 17.58 6.69 -2.23
N VAL A 162 16.88 5.56 -2.16
CA VAL A 162 16.46 4.77 -3.33
C VAL A 162 15.31 5.48 -4.06
N PHE A 163 15.41 5.62 -5.38
CA PHE A 163 14.39 6.23 -6.22
C PHE A 163 14.33 5.54 -7.60
N VAL A 164 13.23 5.73 -8.32
CA VAL A 164 13.08 5.24 -9.69
C VAL A 164 13.39 6.38 -10.65
N ASP A 165 14.40 6.18 -11.49
CA ASP A 165 14.82 7.14 -12.51
C ASP A 165 13.84 7.18 -13.67
N GLY A 166 13.44 8.37 -14.09
CA GLY A 166 12.42 8.57 -15.13
C GLY A 166 10.97 8.32 -14.69
N LEU A 167 10.70 8.04 -13.41
CA LEU A 167 9.33 7.90 -12.92
C LEU A 167 8.61 9.26 -12.88
N SER A 168 7.47 9.34 -13.55
CA SER A 168 6.67 10.54 -13.68
C SER A 168 6.02 10.93 -12.36
N GLN A 169 5.99 12.24 -12.10
CA GLN A 169 5.42 12.85 -10.90
C GLN A 169 4.39 13.89 -11.31
N ALA A 170 3.11 13.51 -11.26
CA ALA A 170 2.02 14.42 -11.54
C ALA A 170 1.82 15.37 -10.36
N GLN A 171 1.91 16.68 -10.58
CA GLN A 171 1.50 17.65 -9.58
C GLN A 171 -0.02 17.64 -9.48
N VAL A 172 -0.53 17.54 -8.24
CA VAL A 172 -1.97 17.47 -7.95
C VAL A 172 -2.36 18.57 -6.97
N THR A 173 -3.45 19.23 -7.28
CA THR A 173 -4.01 20.39 -6.57
C THR A 173 -5.43 20.14 -6.07
N LYS A 174 -6.07 19.07 -6.57
CA LYS A 174 -7.42 18.64 -6.15
C LYS A 174 -7.51 17.12 -6.06
N GLU A 175 -8.49 16.62 -5.30
CA GLU A 175 -8.74 15.19 -5.12
C GLU A 175 -8.94 14.47 -6.46
N GLU A 176 -9.69 15.09 -7.39
CA GLU A 176 -10.03 14.51 -8.69
C GLU A 176 -8.80 14.26 -9.57
N GLU A 177 -7.71 15.00 -9.38
CA GLU A 177 -6.46 14.78 -10.10
C GLU A 177 -5.78 13.48 -9.68
N VAL A 178 -5.79 13.17 -8.38
CA VAL A 178 -5.26 11.88 -7.90
C VAL A 178 -6.17 10.72 -8.32
N LEU A 179 -7.49 10.92 -8.31
CA LEU A 179 -8.44 9.91 -8.80
C LEU A 179 -8.22 9.62 -10.29
N ARG A 180 -7.93 10.65 -11.11
CA ARG A 180 -7.53 10.44 -12.51
C ARG A 180 -6.22 9.66 -12.63
N CYS A 181 -5.22 9.92 -11.79
CA CYS A 181 -3.99 9.11 -11.75
C CYS A 181 -4.29 7.62 -11.46
N LEU A 182 -5.21 7.34 -10.52
CA LEU A 182 -5.66 5.97 -10.22
C LEU A 182 -6.35 5.30 -11.42
N GLU A 183 -7.24 6.02 -12.10
CA GLU A 183 -7.97 5.54 -13.28
C GLU A 183 -7.03 5.27 -14.47
N THR A 184 -6.11 6.20 -14.74
CA THR A 184 -5.07 6.05 -15.77
C THR A 184 -4.24 4.81 -15.48
N GLY A 185 -3.67 4.69 -14.27
CA GLY A 185 -2.84 3.55 -13.94
C GLY A 185 -3.59 2.23 -13.90
N GLY A 186 -4.85 2.21 -13.43
CA GLY A 186 -5.71 1.04 -13.50
C GLY A 186 -6.02 0.58 -14.93
N SER A 187 -6.18 1.54 -15.85
CA SER A 187 -6.39 1.25 -17.28
C SER A 187 -5.12 0.71 -17.94
N SER A 188 -3.96 1.32 -17.65
CA SER A 188 -2.65 0.85 -18.12
C SER A 188 -2.37 -0.60 -17.70
N ARG A 189 -2.67 -0.94 -16.42
CA ARG A 189 -2.57 -2.31 -15.91
C ARG A 189 -3.50 -3.29 -16.65
N ARG A 190 -4.68 -2.85 -17.08
CA ARG A 190 -5.64 -3.69 -17.82
C ARG A 190 -5.22 -3.93 -19.27
N VAL A 191 -4.67 -2.93 -19.94
CA VAL A 191 -4.22 -3.06 -21.34
C VAL A 191 -3.04 -4.04 -21.46
N GLY A 192 -2.16 -4.10 -20.46
CA GLY A 192 -1.11 -5.12 -20.39
C GLY A 192 -1.64 -6.56 -20.21
N ALA A 193 -2.87 -6.71 -19.70
CA ALA A 193 -3.42 -8.00 -19.32
C ALA A 193 -4.04 -8.69 -20.54
N THR A 194 -3.32 -9.62 -21.17
CA THR A 194 -3.92 -10.55 -22.15
C THR A 194 -4.86 -11.52 -21.43
N GLN A 195 -5.86 -12.09 -22.13
CA GLN A 195 -6.91 -12.95 -21.55
C GLN A 195 -6.41 -14.16 -20.72
N MET A 196 -5.12 -14.52 -20.85
CA MET A 196 -4.48 -15.61 -20.10
C MET A 196 -3.79 -15.14 -18.79
N ASN A 197 -3.68 -13.83 -18.57
CA ASN A 197 -3.00 -13.20 -17.44
C ASN A 197 -3.99 -12.34 -16.65
N ALA A 198 -4.49 -12.82 -15.52
CA ALA A 198 -5.08 -11.94 -14.51
C ALA A 198 -3.95 -11.08 -13.89
N GLN A 199 -3.41 -10.11 -14.66
CA GLN A 199 -2.15 -9.40 -14.38
C GLN A 199 -2.12 -8.76 -12.99
N SER A 200 -3.27 -8.31 -12.46
CA SER A 200 -3.33 -7.73 -11.11
C SER A 200 -2.96 -8.69 -9.98
N SER A 201 -3.04 -10.00 -10.21
CA SER A 201 -2.57 -11.02 -9.25
C SER A 201 -1.06 -11.23 -9.28
N ARG A 202 -0.38 -10.76 -10.33
CA ARG A 202 1.00 -11.12 -10.66
C ARG A 202 1.95 -9.91 -10.73
N SER A 203 1.44 -8.72 -10.44
CA SER A 203 2.23 -7.50 -10.37
C SER A 203 1.97 -6.76 -9.07
N HIS A 204 3.00 -6.05 -8.60
CA HIS A 204 2.85 -5.11 -7.49
C HIS A 204 2.52 -3.75 -8.05
N ALA A 205 1.55 -3.05 -7.47
CA ALA A 205 1.23 -1.68 -7.80
C ALA A 205 1.54 -0.78 -6.61
N LEU A 206 2.25 0.31 -6.83
CA LEU A 206 2.68 1.24 -5.79
C LEU A 206 2.33 2.67 -6.19
N LEU A 207 1.37 3.27 -5.47
CA LEU A 207 1.06 4.69 -5.59
C LEU A 207 1.76 5.45 -4.46
N THR A 208 2.47 6.51 -4.82
CA THR A 208 3.17 7.38 -3.86
C THR A 208 2.61 8.80 -3.93
N LEU A 209 2.13 9.31 -2.80
CA LEU A 209 1.82 10.72 -2.62
C LEU A 209 2.97 11.38 -1.86
N THR A 210 3.61 12.37 -2.48
CA THR A 210 4.68 13.16 -1.85
C THR A 210 4.14 14.54 -1.48
N LEU A 211 4.09 14.83 -0.18
CA LEU A 211 3.67 16.12 0.35
C LEU A 211 4.92 16.92 0.72
N GLU A 212 5.13 18.04 0.04
CA GLU A 212 6.08 19.06 0.46
C GLU A 212 5.33 20.20 1.16
N ARG A 213 5.70 20.47 2.41
CA ARG A 213 5.18 21.57 3.21
C ARG A 213 6.29 22.57 3.47
N LYS A 214 6.06 23.82 3.10
CA LYS A 214 6.94 24.94 3.41
C LYS A 214 6.30 25.84 4.46
N GLY A 215 6.89 25.89 5.65
CA GLY A 215 6.43 26.73 6.75
C GLY A 215 6.73 28.22 6.52
N ALA A 216 6.07 29.08 7.29
CA ALA A 216 6.31 30.53 7.28
C ALA A 216 7.75 30.91 7.67
N ASP A 217 8.43 30.07 8.45
CA ASP A 217 9.84 30.20 8.82
C ASP A 217 10.81 29.81 7.69
N GLY A 218 10.29 29.41 6.53
CA GLY A 218 11.07 28.94 5.39
C GLY A 218 11.51 27.48 5.49
N SER A 219 11.18 26.77 6.59
CA SER A 219 11.48 25.34 6.71
C SER A 219 10.70 24.53 5.67
N VAL A 220 11.36 23.55 5.07
CA VAL A 220 10.74 22.64 4.09
C VAL A 220 10.75 21.24 4.68
N ARG A 221 9.58 20.62 4.76
CA ARG A 221 9.40 19.22 5.12
C ARG A 221 8.83 18.46 3.94
N VAL A 222 9.35 17.27 3.69
CA VAL A 222 8.88 16.38 2.64
C VAL A 222 8.53 15.05 3.28
N SER A 223 7.28 14.62 3.11
CA SER A 223 6.79 13.32 3.54
C SER A 223 6.22 12.54 2.37
N ARG A 224 6.23 11.21 2.49
CA ARG A 224 5.68 10.31 1.47
C ARG A 224 4.70 9.34 2.10
N LEU A 225 3.51 9.23 1.50
CA LEU A 225 2.59 8.12 1.71
C LEU A 225 2.75 7.14 0.55
N ASN A 226 3.24 5.96 0.85
CA ASN A 226 3.35 4.85 -0.10
C ASN A 226 2.19 3.88 0.16
N VAL A 227 1.40 3.56 -0.86
CA VAL A 227 0.35 2.52 -0.75
C VAL A 227 0.58 1.47 -1.81
N ALA A 228 0.83 0.24 -1.38
CA ALA A 228 1.13 -0.89 -2.24
C ALA A 228 -0.02 -1.91 -2.27
N ASP A 229 -0.49 -2.25 -3.46
CA ASP A 229 -1.29 -3.45 -3.74
C ASP A 229 -0.34 -4.52 -4.27
N LEU A 230 0.06 -5.45 -3.41
CA LEU A 230 1.07 -6.44 -3.74
C LEU A 230 0.47 -7.58 -4.58
N ALA A 231 1.32 -8.28 -5.34
CA ALA A 231 0.94 -9.50 -6.03
C ALA A 231 0.49 -10.60 -5.04
N GLY A 232 -0.19 -11.62 -5.56
CA GLY A 232 -0.62 -12.79 -4.81
C GLY A 232 0.55 -13.55 -4.17
N SER A 233 0.41 -13.90 -2.90
CA SER A 233 1.43 -14.62 -2.13
C SER A 233 1.34 -16.15 -2.23
N GLU A 234 0.60 -16.69 -3.21
CA GLU A 234 0.47 -18.13 -3.42
C GLU A 234 1.82 -18.79 -3.75
N LYS A 235 2.09 -19.95 -3.11
CA LYS A 235 3.29 -20.74 -3.36
C LYS A 235 3.27 -21.34 -4.76
N VAL A 236 4.35 -21.16 -5.52
CA VAL A 236 4.54 -21.72 -6.87
C VAL A 236 4.36 -23.23 -6.94
N SER A 237 4.72 -23.96 -5.88
CA SER A 237 4.56 -25.41 -5.81
C SER A 237 3.10 -25.89 -5.87
N ARG A 238 2.13 -25.00 -5.62
CA ARG A 238 0.69 -25.32 -5.68
C ARG A 238 0.02 -24.88 -7.00
N THR A 239 0.72 -24.17 -7.87
CA THR A 239 0.13 -23.57 -9.08
C THR A 239 0.30 -24.41 -10.34
N GLY A 240 1.17 -25.43 -10.31
CA GLY A 240 1.47 -26.28 -11.48
C GLY A 240 2.15 -25.52 -12.63
N ALA A 241 2.73 -24.35 -12.35
CA ALA A 241 3.33 -23.48 -13.36
C ALA A 241 4.59 -24.11 -14.00
N ALA A 242 4.71 -24.02 -15.32
CA ALA A 242 5.86 -24.48 -16.10
C ALA A 242 6.31 -23.40 -17.11
N GLY A 243 7.57 -23.49 -17.58
CA GLY A 243 8.13 -22.57 -18.56
C GLY A 243 8.17 -21.11 -18.06
N GLU A 244 7.79 -20.15 -18.91
CA GLU A 244 7.80 -18.72 -18.57
C GLU A 244 6.92 -18.35 -17.37
N THR A 245 5.85 -19.12 -17.13
CA THR A 245 4.95 -18.91 -15.97
C THR A 245 5.66 -19.24 -14.65
N LEU A 246 6.63 -20.17 -14.67
CA LEU A 246 7.43 -20.53 -13.50
C LEU A 246 8.42 -19.42 -13.15
N GLU A 247 9.11 -18.85 -14.14
CA GLU A 247 10.03 -17.72 -13.92
C GLU A 247 9.29 -16.47 -13.42
N GLU A 248 8.10 -16.21 -13.94
CA GLU A 248 7.21 -15.16 -13.44
C GLU A 248 6.84 -15.35 -11.97
N ALA A 249 6.41 -16.57 -11.61
CA ALA A 249 6.03 -16.90 -10.24
C ALA A 249 7.22 -16.86 -9.26
N LYS A 250 8.45 -17.12 -9.74
CA LYS A 250 9.68 -16.94 -8.96
C LYS A 250 9.96 -15.47 -8.67
N GLY A 251 9.87 -14.59 -9.67
CA GLY A 251 10.08 -13.14 -9.50
C GLY A 251 9.13 -12.52 -8.47
N ILE A 252 7.84 -12.83 -8.59
CA ILE A 252 6.81 -12.39 -7.62
C ILE A 252 7.13 -12.85 -6.19
N ASN A 253 7.55 -14.11 -6.02
CA ASN A 253 7.87 -14.62 -4.69
C ASN A 253 9.20 -14.07 -4.17
N ALA A 254 10.14 -13.69 -5.03
CA ALA A 254 11.39 -13.08 -4.63
C ALA A 254 11.15 -11.68 -4.00
N SER A 255 10.39 -10.81 -4.67
CA SER A 255 10.04 -9.47 -4.14
C SER A 255 9.27 -9.56 -2.81
N LEU A 256 8.31 -10.49 -2.70
CA LEU A 256 7.55 -10.73 -1.47
C LEU A 256 8.42 -11.35 -0.35
N SER A 257 9.37 -12.21 -0.69
CA SER A 257 10.31 -12.78 0.28
C SER A 257 11.27 -11.71 0.81
N ALA A 258 11.78 -10.84 -0.06
CA ALA A 258 12.60 -9.69 0.33
C ALA A 258 11.83 -8.76 1.28
N LEU A 259 10.58 -8.43 0.94
CA LEU A 259 9.70 -7.64 1.80
C LEU A 259 9.48 -8.31 3.17
N SER A 260 9.21 -9.61 3.19
CA SER A 260 9.04 -10.37 4.44
C SER A 260 10.30 -10.35 5.31
N MET A 261 11.49 -10.49 4.70
CA MET A 261 12.77 -10.39 5.41
C MET A 261 12.99 -9.00 6.01
N VAL A 262 12.66 -7.94 5.27
CA VAL A 262 12.77 -6.56 5.77
C VAL A 262 11.81 -6.31 6.93
N ILE A 263 10.55 -6.72 6.81
CA ILE A 263 9.55 -6.57 7.88
C ILE A 263 9.99 -7.34 9.13
N SER A 264 10.50 -8.57 8.97
CA SER A 264 10.98 -9.38 10.09
C SER A 264 12.20 -8.74 10.77
N ALA A 265 13.17 -8.22 9.99
CA ALA A 265 14.34 -7.55 10.54
C ALA A 265 13.96 -6.27 11.31
N LEU A 266 13.02 -5.49 10.78
CA LEU A 266 12.51 -4.28 11.42
C LEU A 266 11.71 -4.61 12.70
N ALA A 267 10.92 -5.68 12.70
CA ALA A 267 10.16 -6.14 13.87
C ALA A 267 11.07 -6.68 14.99
N ASP A 268 12.17 -7.34 14.63
CA ASP A 268 13.18 -7.84 15.58
C ASP A 268 14.09 -6.73 16.16
N GLY A 269 13.88 -5.46 15.77
CA GLY A 269 14.73 -4.33 16.16
C GLY A 269 16.15 -4.40 15.60
N LYS A 270 16.43 -5.34 14.68
CA LYS A 270 17.72 -5.47 14.01
C LYS A 270 17.71 -4.52 12.81
N ALA A 271 18.36 -3.37 12.96
CA ALA A 271 18.70 -2.49 11.86
C ALA A 271 19.69 -3.21 10.91
N HIS A 272 19.18 -4.09 10.08
CA HIS A 272 19.88 -4.71 8.96
C HIS A 272 18.95 -4.68 7.76
N SER A 273 18.97 -3.54 7.07
CA SER A 273 18.51 -3.46 5.69
C SER A 273 19.42 -4.36 4.85
N PRO A 274 18.91 -5.44 4.21
CA PRO A 274 19.70 -6.22 3.29
C PRO A 274 19.94 -5.35 2.06
N SER A 275 21.18 -4.88 1.89
CA SER A 275 21.66 -4.41 0.60
C SER A 275 21.74 -5.62 -0.33
N LEU A 276 20.92 -5.62 -1.39
CA LEU A 276 21.15 -6.47 -2.56
C LEU A 276 22.43 -6.04 -3.27
#